data_AF-A0A6B1ESD4-F1
#
_entry.id   AF-A0A6B1ESD4-F1
#
_cell.length_a   1.000
_cell.length_b   1.000
_cell.length_c   1.000
_cell.angle_alpha   90.00
_cell.angle_beta   90.00
_cell.angle_gamma   90.00
#
_symmetry.space_group_name_H-M   'P 1'
#
loop_
_entity.id
_entity.type
_entity.pdbx_description
1 polymer ?
#
loop_
_entity_poly.entity_id
_entity_poly.type
_entity_poly.pdbx_seq_one_letter_code
_entity_poly.pdbx_strand_id
1 'polypeptide(L)'
;MANQQRNLAPESIFKRFWTSAIAFLNQLREKETWQTVWHWGLWRTIPKRRRILKRIQELQPLHANAPPEMRALRDEVFSKSCLELKRPEQEQILLDTLTHVHQPLGFEQIFFAAIYPVLLKRDMVVIPMTTETPHRLDVEIGYLGHNEDYFFWVLEIDSTKRLTLNTPLNPRIEARDDKRYTIYSLGSSGLVDTDFAEYAEQWLLDSPRLTIALPLLAAAYADQWILNARLYLAHILTDLKKRNYKVTAMVIPDFERERLSLLRRLSLDRLRKRQLLSERRNR
;
A
#
# COMPACT_ATOMS: atom_id res chain seq x y z
N MET A 1 34.96 -51.81 2.26
CA MET A 1 33.49 -51.91 2.02
C MET A 1 32.91 -50.50 2.00
N ALA A 2 32.82 -49.84 0.84
CA ALA A 2 32.59 -48.37 0.79
C ALA A 2 31.40 -47.90 -0.10
N ASN A 3 30.64 -48.82 -0.71
CA ASN A 3 29.66 -48.47 -1.75
C ASN A 3 28.18 -48.74 -1.41
N GLN A 4 27.84 -49.17 -0.19
CA GLN A 4 26.45 -49.47 0.19
C GLN A 4 25.69 -48.31 0.84
N GLN A 5 26.36 -47.26 1.35
CA GLN A 5 25.69 -46.15 2.05
C GLN A 5 25.04 -45.10 1.12
N ARG A 6 25.28 -45.12 -0.20
CA ARG A 6 24.73 -44.11 -1.13
C ARG A 6 23.27 -44.33 -1.53
N ASN A 7 22.70 -45.52 -1.33
CA ASN A 7 21.38 -45.87 -1.89
C ASN A 7 20.19 -45.69 -0.91
N LEU A 8 20.41 -45.25 0.33
CA LEU A 8 19.34 -45.07 1.34
C LEU A 8 18.87 -43.61 1.54
N ALA A 9 19.49 -42.65 0.85
CA ALA A 9 19.12 -41.24 0.96
C ALA A 9 17.71 -40.87 0.43
N PRO A 10 17.26 -41.31 -0.78
CA PRO A 10 16.10 -40.71 -1.43
C PRO A 10 14.75 -41.07 -0.76
N GLU A 11 14.60 -42.28 -0.23
CA GLU A 11 13.37 -42.67 0.48
C GLU A 11 13.07 -41.77 1.69
N SER A 12 14.14 -41.31 2.38
CA SER A 12 13.98 -40.49 3.58
C SER A 12 13.36 -39.13 3.27
N ILE A 13 13.69 -38.53 2.12
CA ILE A 13 13.19 -37.21 1.71
C ILE A 13 11.72 -37.31 1.28
N PHE A 14 11.37 -38.30 0.45
CA PHE A 14 9.97 -38.51 0.05
C PHE A 14 9.07 -38.87 1.23
N LYS A 15 9.49 -39.77 2.14
CA LYS A 15 8.72 -40.07 3.36
C LYS A 15 8.56 -38.83 4.26
N ARG A 16 9.61 -38.01 4.44
CA ARG A 16 9.54 -36.76 5.23
C ARG A 16 8.65 -35.69 4.60
N PHE A 17 8.72 -35.51 3.28
CA PHE A 17 7.84 -34.62 2.55
C PHE A 17 6.38 -35.07 2.68
N TRP A 18 6.11 -36.36 2.52
CA TRP A 18 4.76 -36.90 2.61
C TRP A 18 4.18 -36.84 4.03
N THR A 19 4.95 -37.13 5.08
CA THR A 19 4.48 -36.93 6.46
C THR A 19 4.25 -35.46 6.79
N SER A 20 5.08 -34.55 6.28
CA SER A 20 4.87 -33.10 6.46
C SER A 20 3.63 -32.61 5.70
N ALA A 21 3.41 -33.10 4.47
CA ALA A 21 2.21 -32.81 3.68
C ALA A 21 0.93 -33.36 4.34
N ILE A 22 0.97 -34.59 4.89
CA ILE A 22 -0.16 -35.18 5.63
C ILE A 22 -0.45 -34.41 6.93
N ALA A 23 0.58 -34.02 7.68
CA ALA A 23 0.40 -33.20 8.88
C ALA A 23 -0.21 -31.82 8.56
N PHE A 24 0.27 -31.18 7.49
CA PHE A 24 -0.26 -29.91 6.98
C PHE A 24 -1.71 -30.06 6.49
N LEU A 25 -2.03 -31.12 5.73
CA LEU A 25 -3.40 -31.43 5.29
C LEU A 25 -4.35 -31.68 6.47
N ASN A 26 -3.89 -32.34 7.53
CA ASN A 26 -4.70 -32.56 8.74
C ASN A 26 -4.93 -31.24 9.49
N GLN A 27 -3.91 -30.40 9.71
CA GLN A 27 -4.10 -29.06 10.30
C GLN A 27 -5.05 -28.17 9.49
N LEU A 28 -4.96 -28.22 8.15
CA LEU A 28 -5.86 -27.47 7.26
C LEU A 28 -7.30 -27.99 7.28
N ARG A 29 -7.49 -29.28 7.58
CA ARG A 29 -8.79 -29.93 7.72
C ARG A 29 -9.43 -29.65 9.07
N GLU A 30 -8.64 -29.59 10.15
CA GLU A 30 -9.12 -29.29 11.50
C GLU A 30 -9.52 -27.81 11.69
N LYS A 31 -8.91 -26.88 10.95
CA LYS A 31 -9.14 -25.43 11.07
C LYS A 31 -10.03 -24.81 9.98
N GLU A 32 -10.70 -25.62 9.15
CA GLU A 32 -11.49 -25.20 7.96
C GLU A 32 -10.73 -24.35 6.91
N THR A 33 -9.44 -24.08 7.12
CA THR A 33 -8.54 -23.28 6.26
C THR A 33 -8.25 -23.93 4.90
N TRP A 34 -8.84 -25.08 4.61
CA TRP A 34 -8.89 -25.65 3.28
C TRP A 34 -9.53 -24.71 2.25
N GLN A 35 -10.50 -23.88 2.63
CA GLN A 35 -11.00 -22.80 1.74
C GLN A 35 -9.91 -21.78 1.43
N THR A 36 -9.11 -21.39 2.44
CA THR A 36 -7.98 -20.44 2.30
C THR A 36 -6.91 -20.99 1.35
N VAL A 37 -6.55 -22.27 1.49
CA VAL A 37 -5.55 -22.93 0.63
C VAL A 37 -6.08 -23.23 -0.77
N TRP A 38 -7.36 -23.59 -0.91
CA TRP A 38 -8.02 -23.74 -2.22
C TRP A 38 -8.10 -22.40 -2.97
N HIS A 39 -8.46 -21.32 -2.26
CA HIS A 39 -8.40 -19.97 -2.80
C HIS A 39 -6.95 -19.55 -3.14
N TRP A 40 -5.95 -19.91 -2.34
CA TRP A 40 -4.51 -19.67 -2.62
C TRP A 40 -3.97 -20.50 -3.79
N GLY A 41 -4.54 -21.68 -4.07
CA GLY A 41 -4.25 -22.48 -5.25
C GLY A 41 -4.84 -21.85 -6.52
N LEU A 42 -6.15 -21.58 -6.52
CA LEU A 42 -6.85 -20.91 -7.63
C LEU A 42 -6.32 -19.47 -7.87
N TRP A 43 -5.83 -18.80 -6.83
CA TRP A 43 -5.06 -17.53 -6.86
C TRP A 43 -4.01 -17.49 -7.98
N ARG A 44 -3.31 -18.62 -8.18
CA ARG A 44 -2.10 -18.69 -9.02
C ARG A 44 -2.39 -19.01 -10.49
N THR A 45 -3.61 -19.46 -10.83
CA THR A 45 -3.98 -19.78 -12.22
C THR A 45 -4.56 -18.58 -12.99
N ILE A 46 -5.08 -17.58 -12.29
CA ILE A 46 -5.74 -16.40 -12.88
C ILE A 46 -4.74 -15.53 -13.69
N PRO A 47 -5.06 -15.14 -14.94
CA PRO A 47 -4.16 -14.35 -15.79
C PRO A 47 -3.69 -13.02 -15.16
N LYS A 48 -4.56 -12.32 -14.42
CA LYS A 48 -4.17 -11.10 -13.68
C LYS A 48 -3.05 -11.37 -12.68
N ARG A 49 -3.10 -12.48 -11.92
CA ARG A 49 -2.02 -12.83 -10.99
C ARG A 49 -0.76 -13.36 -11.67
N ARG A 50 -0.86 -14.02 -12.83
CA ARG A 50 0.33 -14.34 -13.65
C ARG A 50 1.07 -13.07 -14.12
N ARG A 51 0.35 -11.99 -14.43
CA ARG A 51 0.96 -10.68 -14.73
C ARG A 51 1.60 -10.06 -13.49
N ILE A 52 0.89 -10.01 -12.36
CA ILE A 52 1.41 -9.48 -11.09
C ILE A 52 2.67 -10.23 -10.64
N LEU A 53 2.72 -11.56 -10.78
CA LEU A 53 3.90 -12.37 -10.47
C LEU A 53 5.14 -12.01 -11.31
N LYS A 54 4.96 -11.57 -12.57
CA LYS A 54 6.08 -11.00 -13.36
C LYS A 54 6.52 -9.65 -12.79
N ARG A 55 5.57 -8.76 -12.47
CA ARG A 55 5.88 -7.45 -11.87
C ARG A 55 6.64 -7.56 -10.53
N ILE A 56 6.37 -8.59 -9.73
CA ILE A 56 7.15 -8.89 -8.52
C ILE A 56 8.61 -9.24 -8.84
N GLN A 57 8.86 -9.93 -9.94
CA GLN A 57 10.21 -10.27 -10.41
C GLN A 57 10.95 -9.04 -11.00
N GLU A 58 10.20 -8.00 -11.36
CA GLU A 58 10.70 -6.72 -11.89
C GLU A 58 10.96 -5.67 -10.77
N LEU A 59 10.49 -5.91 -9.53
CA LEU A 59 10.82 -5.08 -8.36
C LEU A 59 12.33 -5.17 -8.05
N GLN A 60 12.92 -4.05 -7.62
CA GLN A 60 14.31 -4.03 -7.14
C GLN A 60 14.55 -5.10 -6.05
N PRO A 61 15.75 -5.73 -6.01
CA PRO A 61 16.14 -6.59 -4.90
C PRO A 61 16.23 -5.77 -3.60
N LEU A 62 15.86 -6.39 -2.48
CA LEU A 62 16.06 -5.76 -1.17
C LEU A 62 17.55 -5.73 -0.80
N HIS A 63 17.94 -4.74 0.00
CA HIS A 63 19.29 -4.62 0.55
C HIS A 63 19.63 -5.82 1.46
N ALA A 64 20.91 -6.15 1.58
CA ALA A 64 21.39 -7.32 2.33
C ALA A 64 21.03 -7.32 3.82
N ASN A 65 20.72 -6.14 4.38
CA ASN A 65 20.31 -5.98 5.78
C ASN A 65 18.78 -6.11 6.00
N ALA A 66 17.98 -6.32 4.94
CA ALA A 66 16.54 -6.51 5.08
C ALA A 66 16.24 -7.92 5.63
N PRO A 67 15.30 -8.10 6.57
CA PRO A 67 14.89 -9.42 7.05
C PRO A 67 14.43 -10.31 5.88
N PRO A 68 14.81 -11.60 5.83
CA PRO A 68 14.48 -12.48 4.69
C PRO A 68 12.95 -12.66 4.51
N GLU A 69 12.18 -12.50 5.57
CA GLU A 69 10.71 -12.49 5.58
C GLU A 69 10.14 -11.25 4.88
N MET A 70 10.82 -10.10 4.97
CA MET A 70 10.35 -8.80 4.48
C MET A 70 10.02 -8.83 2.99
N ARG A 71 10.76 -9.64 2.22
CA ARG A 71 10.47 -9.88 0.80
C ARG A 71 9.09 -10.52 0.59
N ALA A 72 8.72 -11.52 1.39
CA ALA A 72 7.43 -12.19 1.27
C ALA A 72 6.28 -11.24 1.62
N LEU A 73 6.45 -10.41 2.65
CA LEU A 73 5.49 -9.37 3.03
C LEU A 73 5.31 -8.33 1.92
N ARG A 74 6.41 -7.79 1.39
CA ARG A 74 6.40 -6.83 0.29
C ARG A 74 5.70 -7.39 -0.94
N ASP A 75 6.09 -8.59 -1.37
CA ASP A 75 5.60 -9.20 -2.59
C ASP A 75 4.07 -9.49 -2.50
N GLU A 76 3.56 -9.81 -1.30
CA GLU A 76 2.12 -9.99 -1.04
C GLU A 76 1.35 -8.66 -0.88
N VAL A 77 1.90 -7.64 -0.20
CA VAL A 77 1.29 -6.28 -0.14
C VAL A 77 1.19 -5.66 -1.53
N PHE A 78 2.27 -5.74 -2.32
CA PHE A 78 2.28 -5.32 -3.73
C PHE A 78 1.22 -6.10 -4.52
N SER A 79 1.16 -7.43 -4.35
CA SER A 79 0.17 -8.26 -5.04
C SER A 79 -1.27 -7.86 -4.70
N LYS A 80 -1.60 -7.70 -3.42
CA LYS A 80 -2.92 -7.27 -2.94
C LYS A 80 -3.29 -5.90 -3.51
N SER A 81 -2.35 -4.96 -3.47
CA SER A 81 -2.55 -3.60 -4.00
C SER A 81 -2.81 -3.59 -5.51
N CYS A 82 -2.06 -4.37 -6.29
CA CYS A 82 -2.28 -4.54 -7.74
C CYS A 82 -3.65 -5.16 -8.10
N LEU A 83 -4.28 -5.95 -7.21
CA LEU A 83 -5.61 -6.50 -7.47
C LEU A 83 -6.70 -5.43 -7.45
N GLU A 84 -6.56 -4.41 -6.61
CA GLU A 84 -7.48 -3.26 -6.55
C GLU A 84 -7.37 -2.33 -7.77
N LEU A 85 -6.26 -2.39 -8.51
CA LEU A 85 -6.04 -1.59 -9.71
C LEU A 85 -6.89 -2.09 -10.89
N LYS A 86 -7.43 -1.17 -11.68
CA LYS A 86 -8.35 -1.50 -12.79
C LYS A 86 -7.62 -1.77 -14.10
N ARG A 87 -6.50 -1.09 -14.34
CA ARG A 87 -5.75 -1.16 -15.62
C ARG A 87 -4.33 -1.68 -15.43
N PRO A 88 -3.74 -2.40 -16.41
CA PRO A 88 -2.34 -2.83 -16.35
C PRO A 88 -1.34 -1.65 -16.28
N GLU A 89 -1.71 -0.51 -16.86
CA GLU A 89 -0.96 0.77 -16.79
C GLU A 89 -0.73 1.21 -15.34
N GLN A 90 -1.73 1.06 -14.47
CA GLN A 90 -1.66 1.43 -13.07
C GLN A 90 -0.71 0.49 -12.29
N GLU A 91 -0.65 -0.80 -12.68
CA GLU A 91 0.29 -1.77 -12.13
C GLU A 91 1.73 -1.47 -12.56
N GLN A 92 1.94 -0.95 -13.78
CA GLN A 92 3.25 -0.48 -14.26
C GLN A 92 3.69 0.79 -13.53
N ILE A 93 2.85 1.83 -13.45
CA ILE A 93 3.19 3.10 -12.76
C ILE A 93 3.51 2.85 -11.28
N LEU A 94 2.80 1.92 -10.61
CA LEU A 94 3.16 1.50 -9.26
C LEU A 94 4.56 0.85 -9.21
N LEU A 95 4.83 -0.14 -10.07
CA LEU A 95 6.13 -0.78 -10.14
C LEU A 95 7.26 0.24 -10.37
N ASP A 96 7.08 1.14 -11.34
CA ASP A 96 8.06 2.18 -11.68
C ASP A 96 8.31 3.13 -10.50
N THR A 97 7.25 3.52 -9.77
CA THR A 97 7.40 4.34 -8.55
C THR A 97 8.20 3.61 -7.48
N LEU A 98 7.97 2.30 -7.30
CA LEU A 98 8.66 1.48 -6.30
C LEU A 98 10.12 1.15 -6.67
N THR A 99 10.50 1.22 -7.95
CA THR A 99 11.87 0.98 -8.41
C THR A 99 12.75 2.24 -8.42
N HIS A 100 12.24 3.41 -8.04
CA HIS A 100 13.06 4.62 -7.82
C HIS A 100 13.84 4.61 -6.48
N VAL A 101 13.50 3.73 -5.55
CA VAL A 101 14.18 3.62 -4.24
C VAL A 101 15.62 3.15 -4.40
N HIS A 102 16.58 3.80 -3.75
CA HIS A 102 17.95 3.28 -3.70
C HIS A 102 18.08 2.22 -2.57
N GLN A 103 18.48 0.99 -2.92
CA GLN A 103 18.72 -0.11 -1.96
C GLN A 103 17.53 -0.35 -1.00
N PRO A 104 16.31 -0.67 -1.47
CA PRO A 104 15.13 -0.75 -0.62
C PRO A 104 15.28 -1.75 0.56
N LEU A 105 14.76 -1.40 1.73
CA LEU A 105 14.59 -2.34 2.85
C LEU A 105 13.25 -3.08 2.77
N GLY A 106 12.27 -2.51 2.06
CA GLY A 106 10.96 -3.09 1.81
C GLY A 106 9.82 -2.34 2.51
N PHE A 107 10.08 -1.69 3.65
CA PHE A 107 9.05 -0.94 4.40
C PHE A 107 8.51 0.27 3.62
N GLU A 108 9.40 1.02 2.96
CA GLU A 108 9.03 2.12 2.05
C GLU A 108 8.20 1.63 0.87
N GLN A 109 8.59 0.49 0.27
CA GLN A 109 7.88 -0.12 -0.85
C GLN A 109 6.50 -0.67 -0.42
N ILE A 110 6.41 -1.32 0.75
CA ILE A 110 5.18 -1.80 1.38
C ILE A 110 4.21 -0.64 1.63
N PHE A 111 4.69 0.43 2.28
CA PHE A 111 3.86 1.58 2.63
C PHE A 111 3.28 2.25 1.38
N PHE A 112 4.11 2.53 0.37
CA PHE A 112 3.63 3.18 -0.83
C PHE A 112 2.66 2.30 -1.63
N ALA A 113 2.97 1.01 -1.80
CA ALA A 113 2.07 0.07 -2.48
C ALA A 113 0.70 0.01 -1.81
N ALA A 114 0.65 -0.08 -0.48
CA ALA A 114 -0.59 -0.13 0.29
C ALA A 114 -1.50 1.09 0.04
N ILE A 115 -0.93 2.30 -0.07
CA ILE A 115 -1.70 3.54 -0.21
C ILE A 115 -2.04 3.91 -1.66
N TYR A 116 -1.24 3.48 -2.63
CA TYR A 116 -1.38 3.88 -4.04
C TYR A 116 -2.79 3.63 -4.64
N PRO A 117 -3.48 2.49 -4.37
CA PRO A 117 -4.87 2.31 -4.79
C PRO A 117 -5.86 3.32 -4.21
N VAL A 118 -5.54 3.99 -3.09
CA VAL A 118 -6.38 5.05 -2.49
C VAL A 118 -6.12 6.40 -3.14
N LEU A 119 -4.88 6.68 -3.57
CA LEU A 119 -4.52 7.88 -4.33
C LEU A 119 -5.21 7.88 -5.70
N LEU A 120 -5.12 6.77 -6.45
CA LEU A 120 -5.78 6.64 -7.75
C LEU A 120 -7.32 6.70 -7.68
N LYS A 121 -7.94 6.25 -6.58
CA LYS A 121 -9.40 6.39 -6.35
C LYS A 121 -9.85 7.81 -6.03
N ARG A 122 -8.92 8.77 -5.93
CA ARG A 122 -9.14 10.19 -5.66
C ARG A 122 -8.63 11.08 -6.80
N ASP A 123 -8.35 10.48 -7.96
CA ASP A 123 -7.82 11.15 -9.15
C ASP A 123 -6.52 11.94 -8.87
N MET A 124 -5.70 11.44 -7.94
CA MET A 124 -4.39 12.01 -7.62
C MET A 124 -3.32 11.46 -8.57
N VAL A 125 -2.49 12.36 -9.09
CA VAL A 125 -1.29 12.05 -9.87
C VAL A 125 -0.16 11.72 -8.90
N VAL A 126 0.68 10.76 -9.29
CA VAL A 126 1.84 10.28 -8.54
C VAL A 126 3.07 10.47 -9.44
N ILE A 127 4.09 11.14 -8.94
CA ILE A 127 5.37 11.35 -9.63
C ILE A 127 6.49 10.91 -8.67
N PRO A 128 7.27 9.86 -8.97
CA PRO A 128 8.43 9.50 -8.16
C PRO A 128 9.50 10.60 -8.22
N MET A 129 10.16 10.86 -7.09
CA MET A 129 11.29 11.78 -7.03
C MET A 129 12.60 10.98 -6.89
N THR A 130 13.63 11.37 -7.64
CA THR A 130 14.98 10.83 -7.50
C THR A 130 15.57 11.25 -6.15
N THR A 131 15.97 10.29 -5.32
CA THR A 131 16.65 10.54 -4.05
C THR A 131 17.93 9.71 -3.95
N GLU A 132 19.02 10.35 -3.57
CA GLU A 132 20.32 9.69 -3.32
C GLU A 132 20.38 9.02 -1.93
N THR A 133 19.36 9.23 -1.09
CA THR A 133 19.29 8.66 0.25
C THR A 133 18.89 7.17 0.17
N PRO A 134 19.70 6.23 0.70
CA PRO A 134 19.33 4.83 0.75
C PRO A 134 18.05 4.58 1.56
N HIS A 135 17.30 3.54 1.21
CA HIS A 135 16.12 3.06 1.92
C HIS A 135 14.96 4.08 2.02
N ARG A 136 14.97 5.11 1.15
CA ARG A 136 13.99 6.21 1.14
C ARG A 136 13.26 6.28 -0.19
N LEU A 137 11.94 6.51 -0.14
CA LEU A 137 11.06 6.69 -1.29
C LEU A 137 10.39 8.07 -1.21
N ASP A 138 10.79 8.97 -2.10
CA ASP A 138 10.21 10.31 -2.21
C ASP A 138 9.22 10.35 -3.38
N VAL A 139 8.02 10.89 -3.14
CA VAL A 139 6.92 10.91 -4.12
C VAL A 139 6.15 12.23 -4.05
N GLU A 140 6.09 12.94 -5.16
CA GLU A 140 5.23 14.10 -5.34
C GLU A 140 3.80 13.62 -5.71
N ILE A 141 2.80 14.12 -4.99
CA ILE A 141 1.39 13.77 -5.16
C ILE A 141 0.62 15.04 -5.50
N GLY A 142 0.14 15.10 -6.74
CA GLY A 142 -0.59 16.25 -7.28
C GLY A 142 -2.08 15.98 -7.47
N TYR A 143 -2.88 17.04 -7.49
CA TYR A 143 -4.26 17.01 -7.98
C TYR A 143 -4.40 17.91 -9.20
N LEU A 144 -4.69 17.30 -10.36
CA LEU A 144 -5.04 18.01 -11.59
C LEU A 144 -6.51 18.42 -11.52
N GLY A 145 -6.77 19.56 -10.86
CA GLY A 145 -8.04 20.26 -10.96
C GLY A 145 -8.27 20.80 -12.38
N HIS A 146 -9.51 21.15 -12.72
CA HIS A 146 -9.87 21.71 -14.04
C HIS A 146 -9.35 23.13 -14.32
N ASN A 147 -8.60 23.73 -13.39
CA ASN A 147 -7.99 25.04 -13.52
C ASN A 147 -6.46 24.89 -13.39
N GLU A 148 -5.71 25.85 -13.95
CA GLU A 148 -4.26 25.78 -14.20
C GLU A 148 -3.36 25.73 -12.94
N ASP A 149 -3.95 25.83 -11.74
CA ASP A 149 -3.26 25.70 -10.46
C ASP A 149 -3.13 24.24 -9.99
N TYR A 150 -2.01 23.62 -10.39
CA TYR A 150 -1.53 22.36 -9.84
C TYR A 150 -1.27 22.48 -8.33
N PHE A 151 -2.14 21.88 -7.51
CA PHE A 151 -1.90 21.71 -6.07
C PHE A 151 -1.18 20.38 -5.82
N PHE A 152 -0.05 20.43 -5.10
CA PHE A 152 0.76 19.26 -4.81
C PHE A 152 1.32 19.25 -3.38
N TRP A 153 1.77 18.07 -2.97
CA TRP A 153 2.39 17.78 -1.69
C TRP A 153 3.35 16.59 -1.85
N VAL A 154 4.31 16.43 -0.96
CA VAL A 154 5.33 15.38 -1.06
C VAL A 154 5.24 14.41 0.12
N LEU A 155 5.34 13.11 -0.18
CA LEU A 155 5.69 12.07 0.79
C LEU A 155 7.20 11.83 0.73
N GLU A 156 7.86 11.80 1.88
CA GLU A 156 9.22 11.27 2.00
C GLU A 156 9.13 10.06 2.93
N ILE A 157 9.35 8.85 2.42
CA ILE A 157 9.06 7.61 3.14
C ILE A 157 10.39 6.92 3.46
N ASP A 158 10.82 7.04 4.71
CA ASP A 158 12.10 6.54 5.22
C ASP A 158 11.92 5.20 5.94
N SER A 159 12.53 4.13 5.43
CA SER A 159 12.51 2.78 6.03
C SER A 159 13.32 2.65 7.32
N THR A 160 14.29 3.54 7.58
CA THR A 160 15.10 3.49 8.80
C THR A 160 14.38 4.15 9.98
N LYS A 161 13.61 5.21 9.71
CA LYS A 161 12.88 5.98 10.70
C LYS A 161 11.64 5.23 11.19
N ARG A 162 11.53 5.00 12.50
CA ARG A 162 10.32 4.44 13.13
C ARG A 162 9.21 5.50 13.16
N LEU A 163 7.98 5.09 12.85
CA LEU A 163 6.78 5.93 12.92
C LEU A 163 5.57 5.07 13.27
N THR A 164 4.90 5.38 14.38
CA THR A 164 3.66 4.72 14.82
C THR A 164 2.43 5.53 14.39
N LEU A 165 1.24 4.91 14.43
CA LEU A 165 -0.03 5.63 14.19
C LEU A 165 -0.26 6.81 15.16
N ASN A 166 0.36 6.76 16.34
CA ASN A 166 0.30 7.81 17.37
C ASN A 166 1.38 8.90 17.19
N THR A 167 2.28 8.77 16.22
CA THR A 167 3.35 9.74 15.97
C THR A 167 2.75 11.01 15.35
N PRO A 168 2.93 12.20 15.96
CA PRO A 168 2.28 13.42 15.50
C PRO A 168 2.82 13.85 14.13
N LEU A 169 1.91 14.28 13.24
CA LEU A 169 2.24 14.86 11.95
C LEU A 169 2.97 16.20 12.16
N ASN A 170 4.28 16.21 11.88
CA ASN A 170 5.10 17.43 11.84
C ASN A 170 5.61 17.71 10.42
N PRO A 171 4.72 18.07 9.46
CA PRO A 171 5.12 18.34 8.09
C PRO A 171 5.77 19.72 7.94
N ARG A 172 6.78 19.78 7.07
CA ARG A 172 7.43 21.04 6.65
C ARG A 172 6.68 21.66 5.48
N ILE A 173 6.85 22.97 5.31
CA ILE A 173 6.34 23.73 4.16
C ILE A 173 7.55 24.24 3.40
N GLU A 174 7.60 23.97 2.11
CA GLU A 174 8.63 24.47 1.19
C GLU A 174 7.98 25.28 0.06
N ALA A 175 8.81 25.98 -0.71
CA ALA A 175 8.40 26.75 -1.86
C ALA A 175 9.22 26.32 -3.08
N ARG A 176 8.55 26.07 -4.20
CA ARG A 176 9.14 25.92 -5.52
C ARG A 176 8.51 27.00 -6.38
N ASP A 177 9.35 27.88 -6.92
CA ASP A 177 8.93 29.08 -7.65
C ASP A 177 7.96 29.94 -6.79
N ASP A 178 6.76 30.23 -7.30
CA ASP A 178 5.70 30.96 -6.62
C ASP A 178 4.81 30.06 -5.71
N LYS A 179 4.95 28.73 -5.80
CA LYS A 179 4.02 27.77 -5.16
C LYS A 179 4.57 27.15 -3.89
N ARG A 180 3.78 27.22 -2.81
CA ARG A 180 4.07 26.57 -1.52
C ARG A 180 3.41 25.20 -1.45
N TYR A 181 4.20 24.19 -1.12
CA TYR A 181 3.75 22.81 -0.96
C TYR A 181 4.06 22.28 0.45
N THR A 182 3.37 21.22 0.86
CA THR A 182 3.56 20.57 2.17
C THR A 182 4.30 19.25 1.98
N ILE A 183 5.28 18.97 2.83
CA ILE A 183 6.07 17.74 2.81
C ILE A 183 5.87 16.96 4.11
N TYR A 184 5.57 15.67 3.98
CA TYR A 184 5.37 14.76 5.10
C TYR A 184 6.54 13.78 5.18
N SER A 185 7.48 14.06 6.09
CA SER A 185 8.69 13.26 6.31
C SER A 185 8.42 12.05 7.20
N LEU A 186 7.90 10.98 6.59
CA LEU A 186 7.41 9.79 7.26
C LEU A 186 8.53 8.79 7.57
N GLY A 187 8.42 8.14 8.72
CA GLY A 187 8.99 6.81 8.88
C GLY A 187 8.01 5.74 8.38
N SER A 188 8.49 4.54 8.04
CA SER A 188 7.63 3.40 7.72
C SER A 188 7.80 2.21 8.68
N SER A 189 8.98 1.97 9.25
CA SER A 189 9.31 0.78 10.06
C SER A 189 8.59 0.65 11.42
N GLY A 190 7.72 1.60 11.80
CA GLY A 190 6.95 1.55 13.04
C GLY A 190 5.44 1.35 12.88
N LEU A 191 4.95 1.15 11.65
CA LEU A 191 3.52 1.17 11.34
C LEU A 191 2.74 -0.05 11.84
N VAL A 192 3.43 -1.08 12.33
CA VAL A 192 2.88 -2.19 13.11
C VAL A 192 3.70 -2.30 14.40
N ASP A 193 3.05 -2.61 15.52
CA ASP A 193 3.67 -2.53 16.85
C ASP A 193 4.67 -3.68 17.12
N THR A 194 4.43 -4.87 16.57
CA THR A 194 5.39 -5.98 16.46
C THR A 194 6.25 -5.84 15.20
N ASP A 195 7.53 -6.23 15.29
CA ASP A 195 8.32 -6.48 14.08
C ASP A 195 7.78 -7.73 13.36
N PHE A 196 7.76 -7.71 12.03
CA PHE A 196 7.41 -8.90 11.25
C PHE A 196 8.47 -10.01 11.40
N ALA A 197 9.74 -9.65 11.62
CA ALA A 197 10.80 -10.62 11.90
C ALA A 197 10.55 -11.33 13.23
N GLU A 198 10.41 -10.59 14.34
CA GLU A 198 10.10 -11.15 15.66
C GLU A 198 8.81 -11.98 15.65
N TYR A 199 7.75 -11.50 14.98
CA TYR A 199 6.48 -12.22 14.87
C TYR A 199 6.62 -13.52 14.06
N ALA A 200 7.38 -13.51 12.96
CA ALA A 200 7.65 -14.71 12.17
C ALA A 200 8.55 -15.70 12.93
N GLU A 201 9.57 -15.22 13.66
CA GLU A 201 10.41 -16.06 14.51
C GLU A 201 9.60 -16.76 15.61
N GLN A 202 8.73 -16.03 16.33
CA GLN A 202 7.83 -16.64 17.33
C GLN A 202 6.96 -17.75 16.71
N TRP A 203 6.32 -17.48 15.56
CA TRP A 203 5.47 -18.45 14.89
C TRP A 203 6.24 -19.65 14.29
N LEU A 204 7.52 -19.47 13.97
CA LEU A 204 8.41 -20.54 13.53
C LEU A 204 8.97 -21.34 14.72
N LEU A 205 9.16 -20.73 15.89
CA LEU A 205 9.53 -21.43 17.13
C LEU A 205 8.38 -22.33 17.63
N ASP A 206 7.13 -21.87 17.51
CA ASP A 206 5.92 -22.66 17.79
C ASP A 206 5.73 -23.85 16.83
N SER A 207 6.41 -23.86 15.67
CA SER A 207 6.43 -25.00 14.73
C SER A 207 7.64 -24.97 13.78
N PRO A 208 8.81 -25.51 14.19
CA PRO A 208 10.12 -25.34 13.52
C PRO A 208 10.30 -26.15 12.21
N ARG A 209 9.21 -26.34 11.46
CA ARG A 209 9.16 -26.98 10.14
C ARG A 209 8.27 -26.23 9.13
N LEU A 210 7.71 -25.08 9.51
CA LEU A 210 6.74 -24.33 8.71
C LEU A 210 7.30 -23.08 8.01
N THR A 211 8.45 -23.21 7.33
CA THR A 211 8.79 -22.29 6.23
C THR A 211 7.71 -22.26 5.14
N ILE A 212 6.90 -23.33 5.04
CA ILE A 212 5.68 -23.43 4.23
C ILE A 212 4.58 -22.44 4.69
N ALA A 213 4.57 -22.01 5.96
CA ALA A 213 3.60 -21.05 6.48
C ALA A 213 4.04 -19.58 6.34
N LEU A 214 5.29 -19.28 5.99
CA LEU A 214 5.75 -17.90 5.80
C LEU A 214 4.87 -17.10 4.79
N PRO A 215 4.38 -17.67 3.67
CA PRO A 215 3.43 -16.98 2.80
C PRO A 215 2.03 -16.75 3.41
N LEU A 216 1.61 -17.58 4.36
CA LEU A 216 0.34 -17.40 5.10
C LEU A 216 0.48 -16.28 6.15
N LEU A 217 1.63 -16.22 6.84
CA LEU A 217 1.98 -15.14 7.76
C LEU A 217 2.11 -13.80 7.03
N ALA A 218 2.84 -13.78 5.91
CA ALA A 218 2.95 -12.60 5.04
C ALA A 218 1.57 -12.14 4.55
N ALA A 219 0.66 -13.05 4.21
CA ALA A 219 -0.72 -12.70 3.83
C ALA A 219 -1.52 -12.05 4.97
N ALA A 220 -1.44 -12.57 6.19
CA ALA A 220 -2.12 -11.96 7.34
C ALA A 220 -1.53 -10.58 7.70
N TYR A 221 -0.20 -10.49 7.79
CA TYR A 221 0.51 -9.26 8.14
C TYR A 221 0.35 -8.17 7.07
N ALA A 222 0.25 -8.56 5.79
CA ALA A 222 -0.02 -7.63 4.69
C ALA A 222 -1.33 -6.86 4.87
N ASP A 223 -2.40 -7.48 5.40
CA ASP A 223 -3.67 -6.77 5.61
C ASP A 223 -3.58 -5.73 6.75
N GLN A 224 -2.81 -6.02 7.80
CA GLN A 224 -2.55 -5.08 8.89
C GLN A 224 -1.70 -3.89 8.40
N TRP A 225 -0.65 -4.14 7.61
CA TRP A 225 0.13 -3.08 6.96
C TRP A 225 -0.71 -2.23 6.01
N ILE A 226 -1.57 -2.86 5.19
CA ILE A 226 -2.47 -2.17 4.28
C ILE A 226 -3.47 -1.29 5.04
N LEU A 227 -4.03 -1.78 6.14
CA LEU A 227 -4.93 -1.01 7.00
C LEU A 227 -4.22 0.20 7.62
N ASN A 228 -3.09 -0.04 8.29
CA ASN A 228 -2.38 1.00 9.05
C ASN A 228 -1.82 2.09 8.14
N ALA A 229 -1.24 1.74 6.98
CA ALA A 229 -0.80 2.71 5.99
C ALA A 229 -1.95 3.59 5.45
N ARG A 230 -3.14 3.00 5.26
CA ARG A 230 -4.34 3.72 4.77
C ARG A 230 -4.97 4.61 5.84
N LEU A 231 -4.99 4.18 7.11
CA LEU A 231 -5.35 5.02 8.25
C LEU A 231 -4.41 6.22 8.34
N TYR A 232 -3.10 5.98 8.22
CA TYR A 232 -2.10 7.04 8.29
C TYR A 232 -2.21 8.04 7.13
N LEU A 233 -2.44 7.58 5.90
CA LEU A 233 -2.81 8.47 4.78
C LEU A 233 -4.08 9.27 5.07
N ALA A 234 -5.10 8.70 5.71
CA ALA A 234 -6.32 9.43 6.06
C ALA A 234 -6.06 10.57 7.08
N HIS A 235 -5.11 10.39 8.00
CA HIS A 235 -4.65 11.47 8.89
C HIS A 235 -3.93 12.59 8.12
N ILE A 236 -3.00 12.24 7.21
CA ILE A 236 -2.31 13.20 6.33
C ILE A 236 -3.29 14.02 5.49
N LEU A 237 -4.25 13.35 4.83
CA LEU A 237 -5.28 14.00 4.01
C LEU A 237 -6.20 14.91 4.85
N THR A 238 -6.40 14.60 6.12
CA THR A 238 -7.16 15.43 7.06
C THR A 238 -6.38 16.67 7.47
N ASP A 239 -5.06 16.58 7.66
CA ASP A 239 -4.19 17.73 7.92
C ASP A 239 -4.06 18.64 6.69
N LEU A 240 -3.82 18.07 5.50
CA LEU A 240 -3.88 18.80 4.22
C LEU A 240 -5.18 19.59 4.06
N LYS A 241 -6.35 18.96 4.32
CA LYS A 241 -7.64 19.64 4.26
C LYS A 241 -7.75 20.80 5.27
N LYS A 242 -7.20 20.65 6.49
CA LYS A 242 -7.14 21.73 7.49
C LYS A 242 -6.22 22.87 7.03
N ARG A 243 -5.07 22.57 6.44
CA ARG A 243 -4.12 23.57 5.90
C ARG A 243 -4.73 24.34 4.73
N ASN A 244 -5.29 23.65 3.75
CA ASN A 244 -5.91 24.29 2.60
C ASN A 244 -7.11 25.17 3.01
N TYR A 245 -7.89 24.75 4.01
CA TYR A 245 -8.96 25.59 4.59
C TYR A 245 -8.42 26.82 5.32
N LYS A 246 -7.33 26.70 6.09
CA LYS A 246 -6.67 27.86 6.71
C LYS A 246 -6.16 28.85 5.65
N VAL A 247 -5.52 28.35 4.59
CA VAL A 247 -5.02 29.20 3.49
C VAL A 247 -6.17 29.92 2.80
N THR A 248 -7.23 29.22 2.34
CA THR A 248 -8.34 29.89 1.66
C THR A 248 -9.12 30.84 2.58
N ALA A 249 -9.27 30.52 3.87
CA ALA A 249 -9.92 31.39 4.85
C ALA A 249 -9.09 32.61 5.29
N MET A 250 -7.78 32.64 5.02
CA MET A 250 -6.87 33.76 5.37
C MET A 250 -6.41 34.57 4.15
N VAL A 251 -6.31 33.94 2.97
CA VAL A 251 -5.72 34.52 1.74
C VAL A 251 -6.77 34.95 0.73
N ILE A 252 -8.04 34.54 0.88
CA ILE A 252 -9.13 34.94 -0.01
C ILE A 252 -10.22 35.71 0.77
N PRO A 253 -10.07 37.05 0.93
CA PRO A 253 -11.13 37.89 1.46
C PRO A 253 -12.34 37.89 0.51
N ASP A 254 -13.47 37.44 1.04
CA ASP A 254 -14.86 37.64 0.59
C ASP A 254 -15.29 37.21 -0.83
N PHE A 255 -14.50 37.41 -1.89
CA PHE A 255 -14.89 37.12 -3.27
C PHE A 255 -15.33 35.67 -3.49
N GLU A 256 -14.59 34.67 -2.97
CA GLU A 256 -15.01 33.27 -3.06
C GLU A 256 -16.18 32.92 -2.13
N ARG A 257 -16.38 33.63 -1.01
CA ARG A 257 -17.59 33.48 -0.20
C ARG A 257 -18.82 33.93 -0.97
N GLU A 258 -18.74 35.05 -1.69
CA GLU A 258 -19.82 35.50 -2.56
C GLU A 258 -20.04 34.54 -3.74
N ARG A 259 -18.98 34.10 -4.41
CA ARG A 259 -19.03 33.10 -5.50
C ARG A 259 -19.73 31.80 -5.06
N LEU A 260 -19.37 31.25 -3.89
CA LEU A 260 -19.98 30.03 -3.34
C LEU A 260 -21.42 30.26 -2.85
N SER A 261 -21.73 31.44 -2.31
CA SER A 261 -23.09 31.87 -1.97
C SER A 261 -23.99 31.92 -3.22
N LEU A 262 -23.50 32.54 -4.29
CA LEU A 262 -24.20 32.71 -5.57
C LEU A 262 -24.41 31.36 -6.27
N LEU A 263 -23.42 30.48 -6.28
CA LEU A 263 -23.56 29.10 -6.79
C LEU A 263 -24.59 28.28 -6.00
N ARG A 264 -24.69 28.46 -4.67
CA ARG A 264 -25.74 27.83 -3.84
C ARG A 264 -27.14 28.38 -4.15
N ARG A 265 -27.28 29.69 -4.40
CA ARG A 265 -28.56 30.29 -4.84
C ARG A 265 -28.99 29.71 -6.20
N LEU A 266 -28.07 29.67 -7.17
CA LEU A 266 -28.34 29.12 -8.51
C LEU A 266 -28.70 27.62 -8.51
N SER A 267 -28.13 26.81 -7.62
CA SER A 267 -28.50 25.39 -7.51
C SER A 267 -29.87 25.19 -6.85
N LEU A 268 -30.21 25.99 -5.84
CA LEU A 268 -31.54 26.01 -5.20
C LEU A 268 -32.64 26.48 -6.18
N ASP A 269 -32.39 27.49 -7.00
CA ASP A 269 -33.35 27.94 -8.01
C ASP A 269 -33.53 26.93 -9.15
N ARG A 270 -32.47 26.19 -9.52
CA ARG A 270 -32.58 25.05 -10.45
C ARG A 270 -33.40 23.89 -9.85
N LEU A 271 -33.30 23.65 -8.54
CA LEU A 271 -34.14 22.67 -7.83
C LEU A 271 -35.61 23.13 -7.78
N ARG A 272 -35.88 24.37 -7.38
CA ARG A 272 -37.25 24.95 -7.36
C ARG A 272 -37.91 24.92 -8.74
N LYS A 273 -37.18 25.30 -9.80
CA LYS A 273 -37.69 25.21 -11.19
C LYS A 273 -38.01 23.77 -11.59
N ARG A 274 -37.24 22.77 -11.14
CA ARG A 274 -37.55 21.35 -11.38
C ARG A 274 -38.78 20.89 -10.60
N GLN A 275 -38.94 21.28 -9.33
CA GLN A 275 -40.11 20.96 -8.51
C GLN A 275 -41.40 21.53 -9.12
N LEU A 276 -41.40 22.81 -9.50
CA LEU A 276 -42.52 23.47 -10.20
C LEU A 276 -42.86 22.80 -11.54
N LEU A 277 -41.87 22.23 -12.25
CA LEU A 277 -42.10 21.49 -13.50
C LEU A 277 -42.64 20.07 -13.28
N SER A 278 -42.32 19.41 -12.15
CA SER A 278 -43.00 18.17 -11.75
C SER A 278 -44.43 18.41 -11.25
N GLU A 279 -44.66 19.48 -10.47
CA GLU A 279 -46.00 19.85 -10.00
C GLU A 279 -46.95 20.20 -11.15
N ARG A 280 -46.42 20.80 -12.23
CA ARG A 280 -47.16 21.06 -13.50
C ARG A 280 -47.30 19.85 -14.43
N ARG A 281 -46.70 18.70 -14.10
CA ARG A 281 -46.89 17.41 -14.80
C ARG A 281 -47.78 16.44 -14.03
N ASN A 282 -48.03 16.72 -12.74
CA ASN A 282 -48.87 15.93 -11.85
C ASN A 282 -50.20 16.66 -11.56
N ARG A 283 -50.65 17.50 -12.50
CA ARG A 283 -51.93 18.22 -12.56
C ARG A 283 -52.41 18.18 -14.01
#